data_AF-A0A2J8UXW6-F1
#
_entry.id   AF-A0A2J8UXW6-F1
#
_cell.length_a   1.000
_cell.length_b   1.000
_cell.length_c   1.000
_cell.angle_alpha   90.00
_cell.angle_beta   90.00
_cell.angle_gamma   90.00
#
_symmetry.space_group_name_H-M   'P 1'
#
loop_
_entity.id
_entity.type
_entity.pdbx_description
1 polymer ?
#
loop_
_entity_poly.entity_id
_entity_poly.type
_entity_poly.pdbx_seq_one_letter_code
_entity_poly.pdbx_strand_id
1 'polypeptide(L)'
;MPLKMKEILQSVPKFCFPFDVERVSQNQVGQHFTFVLTDIESKQRFGFCRLTSGGTICLCILSYLPWFEVYYKLLNTLADYLAKELENDLNETLKSLYNHPVPKANTPVNLSVHSYFIAPDVTGLPTIPESRNLTEYFVAVDVSNML
;
A
#
# COMPACT_ATOMS: atom_id res chain seq x y z
N MET A 1 -23.04 -10.62 -2.09
CA MET A 1 -21.59 -10.46 -1.83
C MET A 1 -20.67 -10.95 -2.95
N PRO A 2 -20.91 -12.06 -3.69
CA PRO A 2 -19.95 -12.57 -4.69
C PRO A 2 -19.76 -11.72 -5.96
N LEU A 3 -20.75 -10.91 -6.37
CA LEU A 3 -20.60 -10.02 -7.53
C LEU A 3 -19.58 -8.89 -7.31
N LYS A 4 -19.58 -8.26 -6.12
CA LYS A 4 -18.64 -7.16 -5.80
C LYS A 4 -17.17 -7.61 -5.83
N MET A 5 -16.89 -8.85 -5.44
CA MET A 5 -15.51 -9.37 -5.46
C MET A 5 -15.00 -9.56 -6.88
N LYS A 6 -15.84 -10.02 -7.82
CA LYS A 6 -15.46 -10.17 -9.23
C LYS A 6 -15.12 -8.83 -9.87
N GLU A 7 -15.89 -7.78 -9.59
CA GLU A 7 -15.64 -6.43 -10.10
C GLU A 7 -14.31 -5.86 -9.57
N ILE A 8 -14.03 -6.06 -8.28
CA ILE A 8 -12.75 -5.66 -7.67
C ILE A 8 -11.57 -6.41 -8.30
N LEU A 9 -11.70 -7.72 -8.49
CA LEU A 9 -10.66 -8.54 -9.12
C LEU A 9 -10.39 -8.17 -10.59
N GLN A 10 -11.34 -7.51 -11.26
CA GLN A 10 -11.16 -7.00 -12.61
C GLN A 10 -10.61 -5.56 -12.65
N SER A 11 -10.96 -4.73 -11.67
CA SER A 11 -10.54 -3.33 -11.64
C SER A 11 -9.14 -3.15 -11.05
N VAL A 12 -8.84 -3.81 -9.93
CA VAL A 12 -7.56 -3.66 -9.22
C VAL A 12 -6.34 -3.86 -10.14
N PRO A 13 -6.27 -4.91 -10.99
CA PRO A 13 -5.13 -5.07 -11.90
C PRO A 13 -4.91 -3.87 -12.84
N LYS A 14 -5.97 -3.19 -13.27
CA LYS A 14 -5.86 -1.99 -14.12
C LYS A 14 -5.30 -0.80 -13.33
N PHE A 15 -5.70 -0.67 -12.07
CA PHE A 15 -5.16 0.36 -11.17
C PHE A 15 -3.73 0.08 -10.69
N CYS A 16 -3.29 -1.19 -10.71
CA CYS A 16 -1.90 -1.56 -10.43
C CYS A 16 -0.91 -1.10 -11.53
N PHE A 17 -1.40 -0.86 -12.75
CA PHE A 17 -0.61 -0.35 -13.87
C PHE A 17 -1.32 0.83 -14.54
N PRO A 18 -1.47 1.98 -13.84
CA PRO A 18 -2.30 3.10 -14.29
C PRO A 18 -1.56 4.00 -15.29
N PHE A 19 -0.81 3.40 -16.21
CA PHE A 19 0.01 4.09 -17.20
C PHE A 19 0.05 3.31 -18.51
N ASP A 20 0.47 3.97 -19.58
CA ASP A 20 0.69 3.32 -20.87
C ASP A 20 1.99 2.50 -20.80
N VAL A 21 1.84 1.18 -20.64
CA VAL A 21 2.94 0.22 -20.50
C VAL A 21 3.85 0.20 -21.74
N GLU A 22 3.34 0.57 -22.92
CA GLU A 22 4.13 0.60 -24.16
C GLU A 22 4.95 1.88 -24.31
N ARG A 23 4.45 3.00 -23.76
CA ARG A 23 5.05 4.33 -23.96
C ARG A 23 5.95 4.79 -22.82
N VAL A 24 5.65 4.38 -21.59
CA VAL A 24 6.38 4.86 -20.40
C VAL A 24 7.53 3.92 -20.09
N SER A 25 8.75 4.46 -20.03
CA SER A 25 9.88 3.70 -19.50
C SER A 25 9.60 3.36 -18.04
N GLN A 26 9.57 2.06 -17.72
CA GLN A 26 9.24 1.55 -16.39
C GLN A 26 10.18 2.08 -15.29
N ASN A 27 11.36 2.59 -15.66
CA ASN A 27 12.32 3.24 -14.75
C ASN A 27 11.91 4.66 -14.32
N GLN A 28 10.88 5.25 -14.95
CA GLN A 28 10.36 6.58 -14.61
C GLN A 28 9.15 6.54 -13.67
N VAL A 29 8.67 5.34 -13.33
CA VAL A 29 7.50 5.16 -12.45
C VAL A 29 7.98 4.94 -11.02
N GLY A 30 7.42 5.69 -10.07
CA GLY A 30 7.71 5.52 -8.65
C GLY A 30 7.45 4.08 -8.18
N GLN A 31 8.35 3.55 -7.36
CA GLN A 31 8.24 2.15 -6.89
C GLN A 31 6.98 1.90 -6.05
N HIS A 32 6.52 2.91 -5.31
CA HIS A 32 5.32 2.82 -4.49
C HIS A 32 4.35 3.91 -4.90
N PHE A 33 3.07 3.57 -4.88
CA PHE A 33 1.97 4.52 -5.04
C PHE A 33 0.72 3.94 -4.36
N THR A 34 -0.30 4.79 -4.17
CA THR A 34 -1.59 4.34 -3.64
C THR A 34 -2.70 4.89 -4.52
N PHE A 35 -3.48 3.98 -5.12
CA PHE A 35 -4.74 4.37 -5.77
C PHE A 35 -5.90 4.33 -4.77
N VAL A 36 -7.03 4.95 -5.12
CA VAL A 36 -8.24 4.93 -4.29
C VAL A 36 -9.42 4.43 -5.11
N LEU A 37 -10.16 3.46 -4.55
CA LEU A 37 -11.47 3.07 -5.03
C LEU A 37 -12.52 3.64 -4.09
N THR A 38 -13.49 4.36 -4.65
CA THR A 38 -14.62 4.92 -3.89
C THR A 38 -15.78 3.95 -3.95
N ASP A 39 -16.33 3.57 -2.80
CA ASP A 39 -17.53 2.74 -2.74
C ASP A 39 -18.82 3.58 -2.80
N ILE A 40 -19.96 2.89 -2.80
CA ILE A 40 -21.29 3.52 -2.92
C ILE A 40 -21.65 4.43 -1.74
N GLU A 41 -21.00 4.25 -0.58
CA GLU A 41 -21.15 5.12 0.60
C GLU A 41 -20.16 6.29 0.55
N SER A 42 -19.47 6.49 -0.58
CA SER A 42 -18.39 7.46 -0.75
C SER A 42 -17.19 7.22 0.17
N LYS A 43 -17.04 6.00 0.72
CA LYS A 43 -15.86 5.63 1.52
C LYS A 43 -14.71 5.23 0.61
N GLN A 44 -13.50 5.54 1.05
CA GLN A 44 -12.26 5.29 0.31
C GLN A 44 -11.67 3.93 0.69
N ARG A 45 -11.36 3.11 -0.32
CA ARG A 45 -10.46 1.96 -0.19
C ARG A 45 -9.13 2.31 -0.85
N PHE A 46 -8.06 2.18 -0.09
CA PHE A 46 -6.70 2.46 -0.53
C PHE A 46 -6.08 1.19 -1.09
N GLY A 47 -5.60 1.26 -2.33
CA GLY A 47 -4.81 0.23 -2.98
C GLY A 47 -3.34 0.56 -2.90
N PHE A 48 -2.67 0.08 -1.85
CA PHE A 48 -1.24 0.29 -1.64
C PHE A 48 -0.46 -0.62 -2.60
N CYS A 49 0.36 -0.01 -3.45
CA CYS A 49 1.06 -0.70 -4.52
C CYS A 49 2.57 -0.64 -4.34
N ARG A 50 3.24 -1.73 -4.71
CA ARG A 50 4.68 -1.80 -4.92
C ARG A 50 4.96 -2.41 -6.28
N LEU A 51 5.47 -1.61 -7.20
CA LEU A 51 5.97 -2.05 -8.50
C LEU A 51 7.39 -2.62 -8.34
N THR A 52 7.67 -3.74 -9.00
CA THR A 52 9.03 -4.28 -9.08
C THR A 52 9.89 -3.46 -10.03
N SER A 53 11.22 -3.57 -9.92
CA SER A 53 12.14 -2.99 -10.90
C SER A 53 11.79 -3.49 -12.30
N GLY A 54 11.64 -2.57 -13.25
CA GLY A 54 11.13 -2.88 -14.58
C GLY A 54 9.61 -2.99 -14.68
N GLY A 55 8.82 -2.58 -13.68
CA GLY A 55 7.39 -2.28 -13.85
C GLY A 55 6.50 -3.36 -14.48
N THR A 56 6.88 -4.63 -14.38
CA THR A 56 6.14 -5.79 -14.93
C THR A 56 5.27 -6.49 -13.90
N ILE A 57 5.63 -6.39 -12.62
CA ILE A 57 4.92 -7.00 -11.50
C ILE A 57 4.54 -5.91 -10.50
N CYS A 58 3.31 -5.97 -10.00
CA CYS A 58 2.81 -5.09 -8.95
C CYS A 58 2.25 -5.93 -7.81
N LEU A 59 2.77 -5.72 -6.60
CA LEU A 59 2.14 -6.21 -5.37
C LEU A 59 1.14 -5.16 -4.89
N CYS A 60 -0.06 -5.58 -4.50
CA CYS A 60 -1.12 -4.67 -4.07
C CYS A 60 -1.83 -5.20 -2.81
N ILE A 61 -1.98 -4.33 -1.81
CA ILE A 61 -2.86 -4.55 -0.66
C ILE A 61 -4.01 -3.54 -0.76
N LEU A 62 -5.25 -4.04 -0.73
CA LEU A 62 -6.45 -3.21 -0.70
C LEU A 62 -7.00 -3.14 0.73
N SER A 63 -7.08 -1.95 1.30
CA SER A 63 -7.54 -1.75 2.69
C SER A 63 -8.37 -0.48 2.84
N TYR A 64 -9.28 -0.46 3.81
CA TYR A 64 -9.97 0.76 4.25
C TYR A 64 -9.12 1.59 5.22
N LEU A 65 -8.04 1.02 5.76
CA LEU A 65 -7.17 1.69 6.73
C LEU A 65 -6.12 2.53 5.98
N PRO A 66 -6.01 3.84 6.24
CA PRO A 66 -5.08 4.74 5.53
C PRO A 66 -3.65 4.64 6.12
N TRP A 67 -3.10 3.44 6.23
CA TRP A 67 -1.82 3.19 6.91
C TRP A 67 -0.66 3.08 5.92
N PHE A 68 -0.37 4.18 5.22
CA PHE A 68 0.59 4.25 4.12
C PHE A 68 1.96 3.65 4.47
N GLU A 69 2.59 4.14 5.54
CA GLU A 69 3.94 3.73 5.94
C GLU A 69 3.98 2.26 6.35
N VAL A 70 2.92 1.77 7.00
CA VAL A 70 2.80 0.36 7.41
C VAL A 70 2.69 -0.54 6.19
N TYR A 71 1.77 -0.24 5.27
CA TYR A 71 1.53 -1.09 4.11
C TYR A 71 2.68 -1.03 3.10
N TYR A 72 3.35 0.11 2.92
CA TYR A 72 4.56 0.16 2.09
C TYR A 72 5.71 -0.66 2.67
N LYS A 73 5.95 -0.60 4.00
CA LYS A 73 6.94 -1.45 4.65
C LYS A 73 6.57 -2.93 4.50
N LEU A 74 5.31 -3.29 4.74
CA LEU A 74 4.83 -4.66 4.57
C LEU A 74 4.99 -5.16 3.13
N LEU A 75 4.65 -4.34 2.12
CA LEU A 75 4.82 -4.71 0.71
C LEU A 75 6.29 -4.97 0.36
N ASN A 76 7.24 -4.23 0.95
CA ASN A 76 8.66 -4.53 0.79
C ASN A 76 9.01 -5.89 1.40
N THR A 77 8.56 -6.17 2.63
CA THR A 77 8.77 -7.48 3.27
C THR A 77 8.17 -8.63 2.46
N LEU A 78 6.94 -8.47 1.95
CA LEU A 78 6.29 -9.49 1.13
C LEU A 78 7.03 -9.70 -0.20
N ALA A 79 7.54 -8.63 -0.81
CA ALA A 79 8.36 -8.75 -2.02
C ALA A 79 9.65 -9.53 -1.75
N ASP A 80 10.30 -9.29 -0.60
CA ASP A 80 11.52 -10.00 -0.21
C ASP A 80 11.24 -11.48 0.07
N TYR A 81 10.09 -11.81 0.68
CA TYR A 81 9.67 -13.20 0.87
C TYR A 81 9.42 -13.90 -0.47
N LEU A 82 8.75 -13.25 -1.41
CA LEU A 82 8.54 -13.80 -2.76
C LEU A 82 9.88 -14.02 -3.49
N ALA A 83 10.81 -13.07 -3.42
CA ALA A 83 12.11 -13.19 -4.05
C ALA A 83 13.00 -14.30 -3.44
N LYS A 84 12.76 -14.65 -2.17
CA LYS A 84 13.48 -15.70 -1.44
C LYS A 84 12.71 -17.03 -1.38
N GLU A 85 11.57 -17.12 -2.05
CA GLU A 85 10.69 -18.31 -2.07
C GLU A 85 10.22 -18.75 -0.66
N LEU A 86 10.04 -17.79 0.26
CA LEU A 86 9.59 -18.02 1.63
C LEU A 86 8.06 -18.05 1.75
N GLU A 87 7.42 -19.02 1.08
CA GLU A 87 5.96 -19.11 1.02
C GLU A 87 5.27 -19.29 2.37
N ASN A 88 5.89 -20.02 3.29
CA ASN A 88 5.34 -20.26 4.63
C ASN A 88 5.27 -18.95 5.43
N ASP A 89 6.38 -18.20 5.48
CA ASP A 89 6.46 -16.92 6.20
C ASP A 89 5.51 -15.88 5.59
N LEU A 90 5.40 -15.86 4.25
CA LEU A 90 4.44 -15.01 3.54
C LEU A 90 3.01 -15.33 3.92
N ASN A 91 2.63 -16.61 3.88
CA ASN A 91 1.28 -17.05 4.21
C ASN A 91 0.95 -16.84 5.70
N GLU A 92 1.90 -17.09 6.60
CA GLU A 92 1.74 -16.85 8.04
C GLU A 92 1.52 -15.36 8.32
N THR A 93 2.37 -14.49 7.75
CA THR A 93 2.29 -13.04 7.92
C THR A 93 0.95 -12.49 7.40
N LEU A 94 0.51 -12.91 6.21
CA LEU A 94 -0.77 -12.48 5.63
C LEU A 94 -1.97 -12.99 6.43
N LYS A 95 -1.95 -14.26 6.87
CA LYS A 95 -3.02 -14.83 7.72
C LYS A 95 -3.09 -14.14 9.08
N SER A 96 -1.93 -13.87 9.69
CA SER A 96 -1.84 -13.15 10.96
C SER A 96 -2.45 -11.75 10.82
N LEU A 97 -2.04 -11.00 9.79
CA LEU A 97 -2.59 -9.67 9.53
C LEU A 97 -4.10 -9.67 9.26
N TYR A 98 -4.57 -10.58 8.41
CA TYR A 98 -5.97 -10.63 7.99
C TYR A 98 -6.91 -11.02 9.13
N ASN A 99 -6.47 -11.93 10.00
CA ASN A 99 -7.28 -12.41 11.13
C ASN A 99 -7.13 -11.54 12.39
N HIS A 100 -6.10 -10.68 12.45
CA HIS A 100 -5.91 -9.79 13.59
C HIS A 100 -7.02 -8.72 13.63
N PRO A 101 -7.66 -8.48 14.79
CA PRO A 101 -8.65 -7.40 14.91
C PRO A 101 -7.98 -6.05 14.66
N VAL A 102 -8.71 -5.06 14.13
CA VAL A 102 -8.10 -3.74 13.90
C VAL A 102 -7.58 -3.17 15.23
N PRO A 103 -6.25 -3.00 15.40
CA PRO A 103 -5.67 -2.51 16.64
C PRO A 103 -6.07 -1.06 16.91
N LYS A 104 -6.03 -0.67 18.18
CA LYS A 104 -6.12 0.75 18.56
C LYS A 104 -4.85 1.47 18.13
N ALA A 105 -4.95 2.78 17.90
CA ALA A 105 -3.80 3.64 17.64
C ALA A 105 -2.71 3.46 18.71
N ASN A 106 -1.45 3.61 18.29
CA ASN A 106 -0.24 3.48 19.10
C ASN A 106 -0.04 2.11 19.77
N THR A 107 -0.75 1.08 19.32
CA THR A 107 -0.60 -0.30 19.82
C THR A 107 0.36 -1.08 18.91
N PRO A 108 1.36 -1.80 19.47
CA PRO A 108 2.22 -2.67 18.69
C PRO A 108 1.46 -3.92 18.22
N VAL A 109 1.72 -4.33 16.98
CA VAL A 109 1.20 -5.55 16.37
C VAL A 109 2.36 -6.36 15.82
N ASN A 110 2.46 -7.61 16.26
CA ASN A 110 3.43 -8.58 15.75
C ASN A 110 2.72 -9.52 14.78
N LEU A 111 3.16 -9.55 13.53
CA LEU A 111 2.60 -10.43 12.49
C LEU A 111 3.38 -11.74 12.38
N SER A 112 4.69 -11.68 12.56
CA SER A 112 5.63 -12.81 12.58
C SER A 112 6.89 -12.44 13.39
N VAL A 113 7.85 -13.35 13.51
CA VAL A 113 9.14 -13.10 14.19
C VAL A 113 9.89 -11.90 13.60
N HIS A 114 9.69 -11.62 12.30
CA HIS A 114 10.43 -10.60 11.56
C HIS A 114 9.58 -9.41 11.11
N SER A 115 8.28 -9.40 11.42
CA SER A 115 7.35 -8.37 10.94
C SER A 115 6.49 -7.87 12.09
N TYR A 116 6.69 -6.62 12.48
CA TYR A 116 5.83 -5.91 13.43
C TYR A 116 5.64 -4.45 13.00
N PHE A 117 4.60 -3.81 13.50
CA PHE A 117 4.35 -2.39 13.31
C PHE A 117 3.63 -1.80 14.53
N ILE A 118 3.65 -0.47 14.63
CA ILE A 118 2.81 0.26 15.59
C ILE A 118 1.64 0.83 14.79
N ALA A 119 0.41 0.53 15.20
CA ALA A 119 -0.77 1.05 14.53
C ALA A 119 -0.77 2.59 14.60
N PRO A 120 -0.86 3.30 13.46
CA PRO A 120 -0.72 4.75 13.47
C PRO A 120 -1.95 5.42 14.08
N ASP A 121 -1.73 6.56 14.72
CA ASP A 121 -2.79 7.48 15.09
C ASP A 121 -3.18 8.33 13.87
N VAL A 122 -4.35 8.07 13.31
CA VAL A 122 -4.87 8.79 12.14
C VAL A 122 -5.50 10.14 12.48
N THR A 123 -5.54 10.52 13.77
CA THR A 123 -6.05 11.82 14.22
C THR A 123 -4.95 12.87 14.39
N GLY A 124 -3.69 12.42 14.48
CA GLY A 124 -2.52 13.30 14.54
C GLY A 124 -2.27 14.02 13.21
N LEU A 125 -1.62 15.18 13.29
CA LEU A 125 -1.14 15.86 12.08
C LEU A 125 -0.01 15.05 11.44
N PRO A 126 0.04 14.95 10.10
CA PRO A 126 1.18 14.37 9.40
C PRO A 126 2.43 15.22 9.63
N THR A 127 3.57 14.58 9.86
CA THR A 127 4.87 15.23 10.04
C THR A 127 5.81 14.90 8.88
N ILE A 128 6.80 15.76 8.65
CA ILE A 128 7.88 15.54 7.67
C ILE A 128 9.15 15.19 8.46
N PRO A 129 9.88 14.10 8.15
CA PRO A 129 9.74 13.25 6.96
C PRO A 129 8.86 11.99 7.14
N GLU A 130 8.17 11.83 8.28
CA GLU A 130 7.51 10.57 8.62
C GLU A 130 6.35 10.22 7.69
N SER A 131 5.53 11.21 7.31
CA SER A 131 4.45 11.03 6.35
C SER A 131 5.03 11.08 4.94
N ARG A 132 4.99 9.93 4.26
CA ARG A 132 5.55 9.82 2.91
C ARG A 132 4.80 10.72 1.92
N ASN A 133 3.47 10.75 2.00
CA ASN A 133 2.64 11.57 1.11
C ASN A 133 2.97 13.07 1.24
N LEU A 134 3.03 13.59 2.47
CA LEU A 134 3.33 15.00 2.70
C LEU A 134 4.77 15.34 2.31
N THR A 135 5.71 14.44 2.61
CA THR A 135 7.12 14.60 2.29
C THR A 135 7.33 14.64 0.77
N GLU A 136 6.76 13.69 0.02
CA GLU A 136 6.87 13.67 -1.44
C GLU A 136 6.20 14.89 -2.07
N TYR A 137 5.02 15.31 -1.59
CA TYR A 137 4.35 16.52 -2.06
C TYR A 137 5.18 17.78 -1.83
N PHE A 138 5.70 17.96 -0.61
CA PHE A 138 6.52 19.13 -0.24
C PHE A 138 7.84 19.19 -1.02
N VAL A 139 8.43 18.05 -1.35
CA VAL A 139 9.67 17.99 -2.14
C VAL A 139 9.41 18.23 -3.64
N ALA A 140 8.28 17.76 -4.16
CA ALA A 140 7.99 17.80 -5.59
C ALA A 140 7.31 19.11 -6.06
N VAL A 141 6.65 19.84 -5.16
CA VAL A 141 5.84 21.01 -5.51
C VAL A 141 6.39 22.25 -4.81
N ASP A 142 6.66 23.32 -5.56
CA ASP A 142 7.10 24.58 -4.98
C ASP A 142 5.96 25.30 -4.24
N VAL A 143 6.34 26.18 -3.32
CA VAL A 143 5.39 26.88 -2.43
C VAL A 143 4.31 27.64 -3.19
N SER A 144 4.63 28.23 -4.36
CA SER A 144 3.64 29.02 -5.11
C SER A 144 2.56 28.11 -5.72
N ASN A 145 2.92 26.88 -6.08
CA ASN A 145 2.00 25.87 -6.57
C ASN A 145 1.29 25.07 -5.45
N MET A 146 1.69 25.25 -4.19
CA MET A 146 0.98 24.68 -3.03
C MET A 146 -0.20 25.56 -2.56
N LEU A 147 -0.16 26.87 -2.85
CA LEU A 147 -1.14 27.89 -2.42
C LEU A 147 -2.22 28.14 -3.50
#